data_AF-A0A1Q8ISC8-F1
#
_entry.id   AF-A0A1Q8ISC8-F1
#
_cell.length_a   1.000
_cell.length_b   1.000
_cell.length_c   1.000
_cell.angle_alpha   90.00
_cell.angle_beta   90.00
_cell.angle_gamma   90.00
#
_symmetry.space_group_name_H-M   'P 1'
#
loop_
_entity.id
_entity.type
_entity.pdbx_description
1 polymer ?
#
loop_
_entity_poly.entity_id
_entity_poly.type
_entity_poly.pdbx_seq_one_letter_code
_entity_poly.pdbx_strand_id
1 'polypeptide(L)'
;MTLIRIACACALFGAVSLGAYAQPAARDAKAANAANPPNAAPSSVTPDARRRSPDTPFAFRGVALGITLDEFRASSTVRATPLGSVPICETDVQAGALGMRLKSRDSLSVACRWGHRDDERWALSQAVVDGAPALEHVLRFARIDGQGALRLYEMSFVIDELTAEDLRDALEDRYGPPRLATPNAASPGAMPMYVWENAASSITLCFLPGSRNGTLTYLLKGSDAWLKAVVRQWQTGGIDAG
;
A
#
# COMPACT_ATOMS: atom_id res chain seq x y z
N MET A 1 51.42 -5.07 26.63
CA MET A 1 52.45 -4.27 25.94
C MET A 1 51.90 -3.84 24.59
N THR A 2 51.39 -2.58 24.53
CA THR A 2 51.76 -1.49 23.57
C THR A 2 51.18 -1.65 22.16
N LEU A 3 49.97 -1.15 21.83
CA LEU A 3 49.59 0.21 21.37
C LEU A 3 50.40 0.75 20.17
N ILE A 4 49.75 0.95 19.01
CA ILE A 4 49.92 2.15 18.16
C ILE A 4 48.57 2.51 17.51
N ARG A 5 48.08 3.71 17.86
CA ARG A 5 47.02 4.47 17.17
C ARG A 5 47.70 5.36 16.13
N ILE A 6 47.10 5.53 14.95
CA ILE A 6 47.42 6.65 14.05
C ILE A 6 46.12 7.37 13.70
N ALA A 7 46.02 8.61 14.17
CA ALA A 7 45.09 9.62 13.71
C ALA A 7 45.88 10.58 12.80
N CYS A 8 45.28 11.00 11.69
CA CYS A 8 45.73 12.17 10.94
C CYS A 8 44.50 13.04 10.63
N ALA A 9 44.52 14.24 11.17
CA ALA A 9 43.62 15.34 10.86
C ALA A 9 44.38 16.38 10.02
N CYS A 10 43.64 17.15 9.21
CA CYS A 10 43.88 18.52 8.68
C CYS A 10 43.22 18.64 7.29
N ALA A 11 42.74 19.77 6.77
CA ALA A 11 42.11 20.99 7.26
C ALA A 11 41.90 21.90 6.02
N LEU A 12 40.68 22.45 5.85
CA LEU A 12 40.31 23.81 5.40
C LEU A 12 40.69 24.41 4.01
N PHE A 13 39.88 25.44 3.67
CA PHE A 13 39.92 26.46 2.60
C PHE A 13 39.22 26.08 1.27
N GLY A 14 38.37 26.89 0.64
CA GLY A 14 37.90 28.28 0.74
C GLY A 14 36.80 28.42 -0.35
N ALA A 15 36.21 29.55 -0.75
CA ALA A 15 36.19 30.95 -0.38
C ALA A 15 34.96 31.55 -1.11
N VAL A 16 34.63 32.78 -0.72
CA VAL A 16 33.47 33.62 -1.05
C VAL A 16 33.42 34.06 -2.52
N SER A 17 32.23 34.32 -3.06
CA SER A 17 32.01 35.42 -4.04
C SER A 17 30.57 35.96 -3.98
N LEU A 18 30.44 37.19 -3.48
CA LEU A 18 29.30 38.09 -3.72
C LEU A 18 29.39 38.63 -5.16
N GLY A 19 28.23 38.86 -5.78
CA GLY A 19 28.13 39.57 -7.05
C GLY A 19 26.71 40.09 -7.27
N ALA A 20 26.41 41.21 -6.62
CA ALA A 20 25.21 42.01 -6.87
C ALA A 20 25.33 42.74 -8.20
N TYR A 21 24.27 42.74 -9.02
CA TYR A 21 23.96 43.84 -9.93
C TYR A 21 22.45 44.09 -9.89
N ALA A 22 22.11 45.30 -9.48
CA ALA A 22 20.76 45.82 -9.43
C ALA A 22 20.63 46.99 -10.42
N GLN A 23 19.46 47.03 -11.07
CA GLN A 23 18.77 48.17 -11.70
C GLN A 23 19.25 48.66 -13.09
N PRO A 24 18.37 49.35 -13.88
CA PRO A 24 17.06 49.92 -13.53
C PRO A 24 15.88 49.56 -14.43
N ALA A 25 14.70 49.88 -13.89
CA ALA A 25 13.41 49.90 -14.54
C ALA A 25 13.31 51.01 -15.60
N ALA A 26 12.69 50.70 -16.73
CA ALA A 26 12.05 51.68 -17.60
C ALA A 26 10.54 51.35 -17.64
N ARG A 27 9.75 52.22 -17.01
CA ARG A 27 8.32 52.37 -17.29
C ARG A 27 8.20 53.21 -18.55
N ASP A 28 7.34 52.80 -19.47
CA ASP A 28 6.45 53.74 -20.13
C ASP A 28 5.13 53.07 -20.48
N ALA A 29 4.09 53.89 -20.37
CA ALA A 29 2.70 53.51 -20.26
C ALA A 29 1.98 53.44 -21.63
N LYS A 30 0.82 52.74 -21.64
CA LYS A 30 -0.52 53.24 -22.04
C LYS A 30 -1.37 52.06 -22.58
N ALA A 31 -2.19 51.44 -21.72
CA ALA A 31 -3.61 51.71 -21.47
C ALA A 31 -4.58 51.13 -22.51
N ALA A 32 -5.44 50.19 -22.10
CA ALA A 32 -6.89 50.41 -22.00
C ALA A 32 -7.68 49.14 -21.59
N ASN A 33 -8.72 49.37 -20.77
CA ASN A 33 -9.93 48.55 -20.50
C ASN A 33 -9.79 47.41 -19.47
N ALA A 34 -10.24 47.64 -18.22
CA ALA A 34 -11.62 47.44 -17.69
C ALA A 34 -11.89 45.93 -17.43
N ALA A 35 -12.29 45.42 -16.26
CA ALA A 35 -12.88 45.97 -15.04
C ALA A 35 -12.63 44.99 -13.87
N ASN A 36 -12.55 45.49 -12.62
CA ASN A 36 -12.74 44.68 -11.41
C ASN A 36 -14.18 44.88 -10.90
N PRO A 37 -14.79 43.89 -10.22
CA PRO A 37 -14.81 43.96 -8.74
C PRO A 37 -14.65 42.55 -8.09
N PRO A 38 -14.83 42.35 -6.77
CA PRO A 38 -13.73 42.25 -5.81
C PRO A 38 -13.70 40.89 -5.06
N ASN A 39 -12.64 40.67 -4.27
CA ASN A 39 -12.50 39.62 -3.25
C ASN A 39 -12.39 38.16 -3.74
N ALA A 40 -11.23 37.79 -4.29
CA ALA A 40 -10.76 36.41 -4.23
C ALA A 40 -9.75 36.28 -3.08
N ALA A 41 -10.20 35.72 -1.96
CA ALA A 41 -9.31 35.22 -0.92
C ALA A 41 -8.31 34.21 -1.53
N PRO A 42 -7.08 34.10 -1.01
CA PRO A 42 -6.15 33.08 -1.50
C PRO A 42 -6.79 31.71 -1.26
N SER A 43 -7.10 31.01 -2.34
CA SER A 43 -7.54 29.63 -2.28
C SER A 43 -6.38 28.82 -1.70
N SER A 44 -6.47 28.52 -0.41
CA SER A 44 -5.68 27.49 0.25
C SER A 44 -5.98 26.17 -0.46
N VAL A 45 -5.14 25.82 -1.43
CA VAL A 45 -5.14 24.50 -2.05
C VAL A 45 -4.39 23.56 -1.10
N THR A 46 -5.16 22.80 -0.32
CA THR A 46 -4.80 21.52 0.29
C THR A 46 -6.04 20.60 0.28
N PRO A 47 -5.85 19.27 0.18
CA PRO A 47 -6.25 18.55 -1.03
C PRO A 47 -7.37 17.50 -0.83
N ASP A 48 -8.06 17.15 -1.91
CA ASP A 48 -8.65 15.82 -2.22
C ASP A 48 -9.56 15.09 -1.20
N ALA A 49 -10.17 15.77 -0.23
CA ALA A 49 -11.19 15.16 0.64
C ALA A 49 -12.63 15.24 0.07
N ARG A 50 -12.80 15.61 -1.21
CA ARG A 50 -14.13 15.77 -1.82
C ARG A 50 -14.69 14.42 -2.26
N ARG A 51 -15.34 13.72 -1.33
CA ARG A 51 -16.23 12.57 -1.52
C ARG A 51 -15.79 11.62 -2.66
N ARG A 52 -14.89 10.68 -2.33
CA ARG A 52 -14.76 9.46 -3.13
C ARG A 52 -16.14 8.82 -3.25
N SER A 53 -16.51 8.40 -4.46
CA SER A 53 -17.75 7.66 -4.66
C SER A 53 -17.77 6.47 -3.69
N PRO A 54 -18.88 6.22 -2.98
CA PRO A 54 -19.00 5.07 -2.07
C PRO A 54 -18.70 3.73 -2.75
N ASP A 55 -18.71 3.70 -4.08
CA ASP A 55 -18.47 2.52 -4.91
C ASP A 55 -17.00 2.34 -5.34
N THR A 56 -16.12 3.30 -5.08
CA THR A 56 -14.70 3.16 -5.45
C THR A 56 -13.95 2.33 -4.41
N PRO A 57 -13.30 1.21 -4.77
CA PRO A 57 -12.54 0.42 -3.81
C PRO A 57 -11.40 1.22 -3.16
N PHE A 58 -11.05 0.88 -1.93
CA PHE A 58 -9.86 1.40 -1.28
C PHE A 58 -8.60 0.97 -2.04
N ALA A 59 -7.58 1.83 -1.99
CA ALA A 59 -6.30 1.63 -2.66
C ALA A 59 -5.14 1.81 -1.69
N PHE A 60 -4.14 0.94 -1.80
CA PHE A 60 -2.92 1.00 -1.02
C PHE A 60 -1.79 1.61 -1.87
N ARG A 61 -1.30 2.80 -1.48
CA ARG A 61 -0.15 3.47 -2.16
C ARG A 61 -0.30 3.61 -3.70
N GLY A 62 -1.52 3.63 -4.22
CA GLY A 62 -1.82 3.69 -5.65
C GLY A 62 -2.16 2.34 -6.30
N VAL A 63 -2.02 1.22 -5.58
CA VAL A 63 -2.53 -0.10 -6.00
C VAL A 63 -4.01 -0.18 -5.64
N ALA A 64 -4.87 -0.16 -6.66
CA ALA A 64 -6.31 -0.31 -6.47
C ALA A 64 -6.71 -1.79 -6.42
N LEU A 65 -7.67 -2.12 -5.56
CA LEU A 65 -8.36 -3.41 -5.64
C LEU A 65 -9.12 -3.51 -6.99
N GLY A 66 -9.26 -4.71 -7.51
CA GLY A 66 -10.00 -5.01 -8.74
C GLY A 66 -9.18 -4.93 -10.04
N ILE A 67 -7.97 -4.33 -10.00
CA ILE A 67 -7.05 -4.32 -11.14
C ILE A 67 -6.67 -5.74 -11.56
N THR A 68 -6.36 -5.91 -12.84
CA THR A 68 -5.93 -7.23 -13.35
C THR A 68 -4.48 -7.54 -12.94
N LEU A 69 -4.11 -8.82 -12.94
CA LEU A 69 -2.73 -9.23 -12.68
C LEU A 69 -1.74 -8.61 -13.69
N ASP A 70 -2.13 -8.53 -14.96
CA ASP A 70 -1.28 -7.94 -16.00
C ASP A 70 -1.11 -6.43 -15.79
N GLU A 71 -2.18 -5.73 -15.42
CA GLU A 71 -2.14 -4.32 -15.04
C GLU A 71 -1.26 -4.08 -13.80
N PHE A 72 -1.39 -4.93 -12.78
CA PHE A 72 -0.54 -4.86 -11.59
C PHE A 72 0.94 -5.03 -11.95
N ARG A 73 1.27 -5.98 -12.85
CA ARG A 73 2.63 -6.22 -13.35
C ARG A 73 3.17 -5.04 -14.16
N ALA A 74 2.32 -4.40 -14.96
CA ALA A 74 2.70 -3.22 -15.74
C ALA A 74 2.96 -2.00 -14.85
N SER A 75 2.34 -1.93 -13.67
CA SER A 75 2.43 -0.81 -12.73
C SER A 75 3.65 -0.84 -11.80
N SER A 76 4.75 -1.54 -12.13
CA SER A 76 5.88 -1.85 -11.22
C SER A 76 6.60 -0.66 -10.55
N THR A 77 6.19 0.59 -10.82
CA THR A 77 6.69 1.82 -10.20
C THR A 77 5.87 2.34 -9.01
N VAL A 78 5.07 1.48 -8.36
CA VAL A 78 4.25 1.88 -7.21
C VAL A 78 5.14 2.18 -5.99
N ARG A 79 4.82 3.26 -5.26
CA ARG A 79 5.46 3.68 -3.97
C ARG A 79 5.28 2.68 -2.81
N ALA A 80 4.83 1.47 -3.10
CA ALA A 80 4.54 0.41 -2.15
C ALA A 80 5.79 -0.42 -1.83
N THR A 81 6.88 -0.28 -2.60
CA THR A 81 8.09 -1.07 -2.43
C THR A 81 9.36 -0.26 -2.69
N PRO A 82 10.53 -0.75 -2.25
CA PRO A 82 11.82 -0.27 -2.71
C PRO A 82 11.95 -0.27 -4.25
N LEU A 83 12.84 0.57 -4.76
CA LEU A 83 13.16 0.60 -6.20
C LEU A 83 13.80 -0.72 -6.63
N GLY A 84 13.44 -1.19 -7.83
CA GLY A 84 13.92 -2.46 -8.37
C GLY A 84 13.14 -3.70 -7.93
N SER A 85 12.19 -3.54 -7.00
CA SER A 85 11.24 -4.60 -6.68
C SER A 85 10.25 -4.83 -7.82
N VAL A 86 9.96 -6.10 -8.10
CA VAL A 86 8.99 -6.54 -9.11
C VAL A 86 7.99 -7.52 -8.50
N PRO A 87 6.75 -7.59 -9.01
CA PRO A 87 5.80 -8.58 -8.57
C PRO A 87 6.18 -9.98 -9.07
N ILE A 88 6.25 -10.94 -8.14
CA ILE A 88 6.46 -12.37 -8.40
C ILE A 88 5.24 -13.12 -7.86
N CYS A 89 4.63 -13.95 -8.69
CA CYS A 89 3.41 -14.67 -8.36
C CYS A 89 3.65 -16.18 -8.29
N GLU A 90 2.75 -16.91 -7.63
CA GLU A 90 2.77 -18.38 -7.56
C GLU A 90 2.82 -19.08 -8.93
N THR A 91 2.53 -18.39 -10.04
CA THR A 91 2.63 -18.93 -11.40
C THR A 91 3.99 -18.71 -12.06
N ASP A 92 4.86 -17.93 -11.44
CA ASP A 92 6.19 -17.62 -11.94
C ASP A 92 7.20 -18.64 -11.42
N VAL A 93 8.15 -19.05 -12.27
CA VAL A 93 9.18 -20.04 -11.88
C VAL A 93 9.98 -19.59 -10.65
N GLN A 94 10.13 -18.27 -10.48
CA GLN A 94 10.87 -17.66 -9.38
C GLN A 94 10.13 -17.69 -8.04
N ALA A 95 8.85 -18.07 -8.03
CA ALA A 95 8.04 -18.17 -6.83
C ALA A 95 8.68 -19.05 -5.75
N GLY A 96 9.29 -20.16 -6.17
CA GLY A 96 9.95 -21.11 -5.27
C GLY A 96 11.10 -20.49 -4.48
N ALA A 97 11.85 -19.57 -5.09
CA ALA A 97 12.94 -18.86 -4.40
C ALA A 97 12.44 -17.93 -3.29
N LEU A 98 11.18 -17.47 -3.37
CA LEU A 98 10.52 -16.68 -2.33
C LEU A 98 9.71 -17.54 -1.34
N GLY A 99 9.87 -18.86 -1.38
CA GLY A 99 9.12 -19.80 -0.54
C GLY A 99 7.63 -19.93 -0.90
N MET A 100 7.23 -19.46 -2.09
CA MET A 100 5.86 -19.59 -2.58
C MET A 100 5.68 -20.92 -3.33
N ARG A 101 4.50 -21.53 -3.19
CA ARG A 101 4.18 -22.78 -3.89
C ARG A 101 3.82 -22.49 -5.34
N LEU A 102 4.51 -23.15 -6.27
CA LEU A 102 4.22 -23.02 -7.69
C LEU A 102 2.81 -23.54 -8.03
N LYS A 103 2.07 -22.77 -8.82
CA LYS A 103 0.71 -23.04 -9.28
C LYS A 103 0.63 -23.00 -10.80
N SER A 104 -0.34 -23.73 -11.36
CA SER A 104 -0.67 -23.64 -12.79
C SER A 104 -1.26 -22.26 -13.12
N ARG A 105 -1.09 -21.83 -14.37
CA ARG A 105 -1.73 -20.61 -14.91
C ARG A 105 -3.26 -20.68 -14.89
N ASP A 106 -3.82 -21.88 -14.88
CA ASP A 106 -5.27 -22.11 -14.83
C ASP A 106 -5.82 -22.07 -13.40
N SER A 107 -4.97 -21.79 -12.41
CA SER A 107 -5.40 -21.70 -11.02
C SER A 107 -6.44 -20.59 -10.85
N LEU A 108 -7.45 -20.93 -10.07
CA LEU A 108 -8.60 -20.07 -9.75
C LEU A 108 -8.18 -18.87 -8.90
N SER A 109 -7.15 -19.06 -8.07
CA SER A 109 -6.49 -18.01 -7.29
C SER A 109 -4.98 -18.16 -7.28
N VAL A 110 -4.29 -17.03 -7.24
CA VAL A 110 -2.83 -16.94 -7.10
C VAL A 110 -2.47 -15.88 -6.08
N ALA A 111 -1.40 -16.12 -5.34
CA ALA A 111 -0.76 -15.11 -4.51
C ALA A 111 0.46 -14.52 -5.25
N CYS A 112 0.71 -13.25 -5.01
CA CYS A 112 1.90 -12.55 -5.44
C CYS A 112 2.55 -11.87 -4.24
N ARG A 113 3.87 -11.76 -4.32
CA ARG A 113 4.73 -10.99 -3.42
C ARG A 113 5.63 -10.11 -4.26
N TRP A 114 6.29 -9.15 -3.61
CA TRP A 114 7.31 -8.35 -4.28
C TRP A 114 8.66 -8.98 -4.01
N GLY A 115 9.48 -9.10 -5.05
CA GLY A 115 10.83 -9.62 -4.97
C GLY A 115 11.80 -8.76 -5.76
N HIS A 116 13.07 -8.85 -5.42
CA HIS A 116 14.15 -8.26 -6.21
C HIS A 116 15.19 -9.34 -6.47
N ARG A 117 16.08 -9.06 -7.43
CA ARG A 117 17.20 -9.94 -7.73
C ARG A 117 18.47 -9.35 -7.14
N ASP A 118 19.14 -10.13 -6.30
CA ASP A 118 20.42 -9.82 -5.64
C ASP A 118 21.43 -10.91 -5.98
N ASP A 119 22.63 -10.55 -6.45
CA ASP A 119 23.72 -11.49 -6.80
C ASP A 119 23.24 -12.81 -7.43
N GLU A 120 22.42 -12.65 -8.48
CA GLU A 120 21.71 -13.69 -9.25
C GLU A 120 20.55 -14.44 -8.57
N ARG A 121 20.33 -14.27 -7.26
CA ARG A 121 19.26 -14.91 -6.49
C ARG A 121 18.05 -14.00 -6.33
N TRP A 122 16.87 -14.61 -6.20
CA TRP A 122 15.64 -13.89 -5.88
C TRP A 122 15.48 -13.78 -4.38
N ALA A 123 15.20 -12.56 -3.90
CA ALA A 123 14.94 -12.25 -2.51
C ALA A 123 13.61 -11.52 -2.34
N LEU A 124 12.97 -11.70 -1.18
CA LEU A 124 11.71 -11.02 -0.86
C LEU A 124 11.99 -9.53 -0.64
N SER A 125 11.17 -8.67 -1.26
CA SER A 125 11.17 -7.24 -0.98
C SER A 125 10.09 -6.92 0.04
N GLN A 126 10.38 -6.08 1.02
CA GLN A 126 9.38 -5.65 1.99
C GLN A 126 8.48 -4.57 1.38
N ALA A 127 7.17 -4.71 1.56
CA ALA A 127 6.23 -3.63 1.27
C ALA A 127 6.45 -2.45 2.22
N VAL A 128 6.12 -1.23 1.83
CA VAL A 128 6.27 -0.03 2.67
C VAL A 128 4.89 0.49 3.08
N VAL A 129 4.53 0.21 4.34
CA VAL A 129 3.28 0.65 4.98
C VAL A 129 3.60 1.82 5.90
N ASP A 130 2.97 2.95 5.65
CA ASP A 130 3.18 4.20 6.40
C ASP A 130 4.65 4.62 6.60
N GLY A 131 5.48 4.35 5.60
CA GLY A 131 6.92 4.67 5.64
C GLY A 131 7.80 3.60 6.30
N ALA A 132 7.22 2.61 6.98
CA ALA A 132 7.92 1.48 7.56
C ALA A 132 7.86 0.23 6.65
N PRO A 133 8.90 -0.61 6.64
CA PRO A 133 8.86 -1.91 5.97
C PRO A 133 7.93 -2.87 6.70
N ALA A 134 6.97 -3.45 5.98
CA ALA A 134 6.15 -4.54 6.48
C ALA A 134 7.01 -5.79 6.73
N LEU A 135 6.70 -6.48 7.82
CA LEU A 135 7.32 -7.76 8.20
C LEU A 135 6.98 -8.85 7.18
N GLU A 136 5.72 -8.87 6.74
CA GLU A 136 5.24 -9.75 5.68
C GLU A 136 4.18 -9.05 4.84
N HIS A 137 3.98 -9.53 3.62
CA HIS A 137 2.87 -9.12 2.79
C HIS A 137 2.47 -10.21 1.79
N VAL A 138 1.22 -10.10 1.32
CA VAL A 138 0.70 -10.94 0.24
C VAL A 138 -0.38 -10.17 -0.53
N LEU A 139 -0.34 -10.30 -1.85
CA LEU A 139 -1.39 -9.81 -2.75
C LEU A 139 -2.09 -11.02 -3.37
N ARG A 140 -3.40 -11.13 -3.19
CA ARG A 140 -4.15 -12.28 -3.71
C ARG A 140 -5.03 -11.87 -4.88
N PHE A 141 -4.96 -12.67 -5.92
CA PHE A 141 -5.73 -12.51 -7.14
C PHE A 141 -6.65 -13.71 -7.34
N ALA A 142 -7.83 -13.45 -7.91
CA ALA A 142 -8.80 -14.49 -8.23
C ALA A 142 -9.49 -14.23 -9.56
N ARG A 143 -9.86 -15.30 -10.25
CA ARG A 143 -10.68 -15.23 -11.47
C ARG A 143 -12.14 -15.15 -11.05
N ILE A 144 -12.74 -13.97 -11.07
CA ILE A 144 -14.18 -13.85 -10.85
C ILE A 144 -14.88 -14.56 -12.02
N ASP A 145 -15.91 -15.34 -11.72
CA ASP A 145 -16.68 -16.15 -12.68
C ASP A 145 -15.88 -17.28 -13.37
N GLY A 146 -14.74 -17.68 -12.80
CA GLY A 146 -14.02 -18.92 -13.14
C GLY A 146 -13.25 -18.92 -14.47
N GLN A 147 -13.51 -17.98 -15.38
CA GLN A 147 -12.83 -17.87 -16.69
C GLN A 147 -12.23 -16.48 -16.96
N GLY A 148 -12.48 -15.50 -16.09
CA GLY A 148 -11.99 -14.13 -16.25
C GLY A 148 -10.49 -13.97 -15.95
N ALA A 149 -9.98 -12.77 -16.18
CA ALA A 149 -8.64 -12.37 -15.72
C ALA A 149 -8.53 -12.47 -14.20
N LEU A 150 -7.33 -12.81 -13.71
CA LEU A 150 -7.01 -12.73 -12.29
C LEU A 150 -7.07 -11.28 -11.83
N ARG A 151 -7.95 -10.98 -10.88
CA ARG A 151 -8.13 -9.63 -10.32
C ARG A 151 -7.70 -9.58 -8.87
N LEU A 152 -7.00 -8.51 -8.49
CA LEU A 152 -6.55 -8.26 -7.12
C LEU A 152 -7.77 -8.10 -6.22
N TYR A 153 -7.95 -8.98 -5.24
CA TYR A 153 -9.07 -8.90 -4.32
C TYR A 153 -8.65 -8.72 -2.87
N GLU A 154 -7.41 -9.04 -2.53
CA GLU A 154 -6.89 -8.91 -1.17
C GLU A 154 -5.45 -8.40 -1.21
N MET A 155 -5.14 -7.43 -0.36
CA MET A 155 -3.77 -7.08 0.01
C MET A 155 -3.66 -7.17 1.52
N SER A 156 -2.74 -7.98 2.01
CA SER A 156 -2.51 -8.15 3.45
C SER A 156 -1.06 -7.88 3.80
N PHE A 157 -0.86 -7.21 4.92
CA PHE A 157 0.44 -6.80 5.45
C PHE A 157 0.50 -7.10 6.94
N VAL A 158 1.67 -7.54 7.40
CA VAL A 158 2.01 -7.61 8.82
C VAL A 158 2.98 -6.48 9.11
N ILE A 159 2.66 -5.65 10.09
CA ILE A 159 3.42 -4.48 10.51
C ILE A 159 3.67 -4.52 12.01
N ASP A 160 4.68 -3.80 12.49
CA ASP A 160 4.93 -3.65 13.92
C ASP A 160 3.83 -2.83 14.61
N GLU A 161 3.82 -2.86 15.96
CA GLU A 161 2.83 -2.17 16.80
C GLU A 161 2.80 -0.65 16.55
N LEU A 162 3.97 0.00 16.47
CA LEU A 162 4.06 1.45 16.32
C LEU A 162 3.48 1.89 14.96
N THR A 163 3.91 1.21 13.88
CA THR A 163 3.35 1.46 12.54
C THR A 163 1.84 1.21 12.50
N ALA A 164 1.33 0.23 13.25
CA ALA A 164 -0.10 -0.04 13.30
C ALA A 164 -0.89 1.07 14.02
N GLU A 165 -0.36 1.62 15.10
CA GLU A 165 -0.97 2.73 15.82
C GLU A 165 -0.99 4.01 14.97
N ASP A 166 0.14 4.37 14.36
CA ASP A 166 0.24 5.53 13.47
C ASP A 166 -0.71 5.40 12.26
N LEU A 167 -0.75 4.20 11.68
CA LEU A 167 -1.63 3.92 10.55
C LEU A 167 -3.11 4.03 10.92
N ARG A 168 -3.51 3.66 12.13
CA ARG A 168 -4.90 3.82 12.59
C ARG A 168 -5.31 5.29 12.48
N ASP A 169 -4.48 6.19 13.00
CA ASP A 169 -4.75 7.62 13.03
C ASP A 169 -4.74 8.20 11.61
N ALA A 170 -3.77 7.81 10.78
CA ALA A 170 -3.70 8.21 9.38
C ALA A 170 -4.92 7.72 8.55
N LEU A 171 -5.45 6.53 8.85
CA LEU A 171 -6.66 6.02 8.22
C LEU A 171 -7.92 6.74 8.72
N GLU A 172 -7.99 7.07 10.01
CA GLU A 172 -9.07 7.89 10.58
C GLU A 172 -9.11 9.27 9.95
N ASP A 173 -7.98 9.96 9.84
CA ASP A 173 -7.88 11.25 9.16
C ASP A 173 -8.31 11.18 7.70
N ARG A 174 -7.99 10.08 7.02
CA ARG A 174 -8.25 9.91 5.58
C ARG A 174 -9.66 9.44 5.25
N TYR A 175 -10.26 8.62 6.11
CA TYR A 175 -11.50 7.88 5.83
C TYR A 175 -12.62 8.13 6.84
N GLY A 176 -12.35 8.90 7.89
CA GLY A 176 -13.21 9.05 9.04
C GLY A 176 -13.02 7.93 10.06
N PRO A 177 -13.71 8.02 11.21
CA PRO A 177 -13.53 7.09 12.32
C PRO A 177 -13.86 5.64 11.92
N PRO A 178 -13.06 4.66 12.36
CA PRO A 178 -13.32 3.25 12.09
C PRO A 178 -14.56 2.75 12.82
N ARG A 179 -15.22 1.74 12.23
CA ARG A 179 -16.12 0.88 12.99
C ARG A 179 -15.27 -0.11 13.80
N LEU A 180 -15.53 -0.17 15.11
CA LEU A 180 -14.98 -1.22 15.96
C LEU A 180 -15.74 -2.52 15.70
N ALA A 181 -15.03 -3.55 15.26
CA ALA A 181 -15.61 -4.87 14.98
C ALA A 181 -15.65 -5.79 16.20
N THR A 182 -15.12 -5.35 17.35
CA THR A 182 -15.20 -6.05 18.65
C THR A 182 -16.30 -5.44 19.54
N PRO A 183 -17.49 -6.07 19.65
CA PRO A 183 -18.53 -5.65 20.59
C PRO A 183 -18.30 -6.18 22.01
N ASN A 184 -17.43 -7.18 22.19
CA ASN A 184 -17.18 -7.83 23.48
C ASN A 184 -15.82 -7.42 24.05
N ALA A 185 -15.75 -6.19 24.57
CA ALA A 185 -14.68 -5.75 25.48
C ALA A 185 -14.64 -6.52 26.82
N ALA A 186 -15.44 -7.58 26.98
CA ALA A 186 -15.61 -8.36 28.20
C ALA A 186 -14.70 -9.59 28.31
N SER A 187 -13.92 -9.92 27.28
CA SER A 187 -12.90 -10.98 27.35
C SER A 187 -11.52 -10.36 27.59
N PRO A 188 -10.87 -10.63 28.73
CA PRO A 188 -9.49 -10.18 28.98
C PRO A 188 -8.58 -10.70 27.86
N GLY A 189 -7.94 -9.79 27.12
CA GLY A 189 -7.00 -10.11 26.04
C GLY A 189 -7.57 -10.05 24.61
N ALA A 190 -8.84 -9.66 24.41
CA ALA A 190 -9.36 -9.38 23.07
C ALA A 190 -8.73 -8.08 22.53
N MET A 191 -7.94 -8.19 21.47
CA MET A 191 -7.32 -7.04 20.81
C MET A 191 -8.33 -6.29 19.92
N PRO A 192 -8.20 -4.95 19.79
CA PRO A 192 -9.13 -4.18 18.98
C PRO A 192 -9.00 -4.51 17.49
N MET A 193 -10.14 -4.52 16.81
CA MET A 193 -10.24 -4.64 15.36
C MET A 193 -10.96 -3.41 14.80
N TYR A 194 -10.24 -2.65 13.99
CA TYR A 194 -10.72 -1.43 13.35
C TYR A 194 -11.07 -1.71 11.89
N VAL A 195 -12.26 -1.27 11.47
CA VAL A 195 -12.75 -1.53 10.12
C VAL A 195 -13.24 -0.23 9.47
N TRP A 196 -12.68 0.08 8.30
CA TRP A 196 -13.21 1.06 7.37
C TRP A 196 -13.88 0.33 6.22
N GLU A 197 -15.06 0.77 5.82
CA GLU A 197 -15.88 0.03 4.88
C GLU A 197 -16.63 0.99 3.95
N ASN A 198 -16.67 0.65 2.66
CA ASN A 198 -17.54 1.29 1.69
C ASN A 198 -18.31 0.23 0.91
N ALA A 199 -19.07 0.61 -0.13
CA ALA A 199 -19.91 -0.35 -0.84
C ALA A 199 -19.09 -1.48 -1.51
N ALA A 200 -17.90 -1.14 -2.04
CA ALA A 200 -17.08 -2.07 -2.81
C ALA A 200 -16.06 -2.88 -1.98
N SER A 201 -15.52 -2.31 -0.90
CA SER A 201 -14.33 -2.85 -0.23
C SER A 201 -14.26 -2.51 1.26
N SER A 202 -13.32 -3.13 1.97
CA SER A 202 -12.99 -2.81 3.36
C SER A 202 -11.48 -2.69 3.58
N ILE A 203 -11.10 -1.91 4.59
CA ILE A 203 -9.78 -1.92 5.23
C ILE A 203 -10.00 -2.44 6.65
N THR A 204 -9.25 -3.45 7.05
CA THR A 204 -9.25 -4.00 8.41
C THR A 204 -7.86 -3.86 9.00
N LEU A 205 -7.76 -3.28 10.19
CA LEU A 205 -6.56 -3.27 11.01
C LEU A 205 -6.84 -4.03 12.30
N CYS A 206 -6.11 -5.13 12.51
CA CYS A 206 -6.26 -6.01 13.67
C CYS A 206 -4.94 -6.13 14.41
N PHE A 207 -4.95 -5.95 15.73
CA PHE A 207 -3.77 -6.15 16.56
C PHE A 207 -3.66 -7.63 16.97
N LEU A 208 -2.48 -8.22 16.82
CA LEU A 208 -2.25 -9.63 17.14
C LEU A 208 -2.00 -9.81 18.64
N PRO A 209 -2.58 -10.84 19.28
CA PRO A 209 -2.31 -11.14 20.68
C PRO A 209 -0.85 -11.57 20.87
N GLY A 210 -0.23 -11.12 21.96
CA GLY A 210 1.13 -11.51 22.35
C GLY A 210 2.23 -10.66 21.71
N SER A 211 2.28 -10.56 20.38
CA SER A 211 3.30 -9.74 19.68
C SER A 211 2.92 -8.28 19.53
N ARG A 212 1.62 -7.96 19.59
CA ARG A 212 1.03 -6.64 19.31
C ARG A 212 1.30 -6.09 17.91
N ASN A 213 1.88 -6.88 17.01
CA ASN A 213 1.95 -6.55 15.59
C ASN A 213 0.55 -6.31 15.02
N GLY A 214 0.45 -5.41 14.05
CA GLY A 214 -0.77 -5.17 13.30
C GLY A 214 -0.85 -6.04 12.04
N THR A 215 -2.03 -6.57 11.76
CA THR A 215 -2.40 -7.09 10.44
C THR A 215 -3.30 -6.08 9.75
N LEU A 216 -2.83 -5.54 8.63
CA LEU A 216 -3.57 -4.64 7.76
C LEU A 216 -4.07 -5.41 6.54
N THR A 217 -5.37 -5.37 6.28
CA THR A 217 -5.99 -6.07 5.15
C THR A 217 -6.91 -5.15 4.37
N TYR A 218 -6.69 -5.04 3.07
CA TYR A 218 -7.61 -4.44 2.10
C TYR A 218 -8.34 -5.58 1.39
N LEU A 219 -9.68 -5.54 1.34
CA LEU A 219 -10.48 -6.63 0.78
C LEU A 219 -11.57 -6.12 -0.16
N LEU A 220 -11.67 -6.71 -1.35
CA LEU A 220 -12.73 -6.48 -2.32
C LEU A 220 -13.89 -7.45 -2.07
N LYS A 221 -15.03 -6.93 -1.63
CA LYS A 221 -16.14 -7.74 -1.09
C LYS A 221 -16.74 -8.72 -2.08
N GLY A 222 -16.97 -8.28 -3.33
CA GLY A 222 -17.60 -9.12 -4.35
C GLY A 222 -16.78 -10.38 -4.67
N SER A 223 -15.47 -10.21 -4.86
CA SER A 223 -14.56 -11.33 -5.14
C SER A 223 -14.39 -12.27 -3.94
N ASP A 224 -14.32 -11.74 -2.73
CA ASP A 224 -14.25 -12.55 -1.50
C ASP A 224 -15.50 -13.41 -1.31
N ALA A 225 -16.68 -12.80 -1.48
CA ALA A 225 -17.95 -13.52 -1.39
C ALA A 225 -18.04 -14.64 -2.44
N TRP A 226 -17.61 -14.37 -3.68
CA TRP A 226 -17.57 -15.35 -4.75
C TRP A 226 -16.61 -16.51 -4.45
N LEU A 227 -15.38 -16.23 -4.00
CA LEU A 227 -14.42 -17.28 -3.63
C LEU A 227 -14.94 -18.16 -2.49
N LYS A 228 -15.53 -17.55 -1.46
CA LYS A 228 -16.15 -18.29 -0.35
C LYS A 228 -17.29 -19.19 -0.85
N ALA A 229 -18.09 -18.73 -1.80
CA ALA A 229 -19.14 -19.53 -2.41
C ALA A 229 -18.57 -20.73 -3.19
N VAL A 230 -17.52 -20.53 -3.99
CA VAL A 230 -16.83 -21.61 -4.73
C VAL A 230 -16.24 -22.65 -3.77
N VAL A 231 -15.52 -22.21 -2.73
CA VAL A 231 -14.94 -23.11 -1.71
C VAL A 231 -16.04 -23.92 -1.02
N ARG A 232 -17.15 -23.28 -0.65
CA ARG A 232 -18.29 -23.99 -0.04
C ARG A 232 -18.88 -25.02 -1.00
N GLN A 233 -19.05 -24.68 -2.28
CA GLN A 233 -19.56 -25.62 -3.29
C GLN A 233 -18.67 -26.86 -3.41
N TRP A 234 -17.35 -26.69 -3.36
CA TRP A 234 -16.41 -27.80 -3.42
C TRP A 234 -16.48 -28.67 -2.16
N GLN A 235 -16.64 -28.05 -1.00
CA GLN A 235 -16.81 -28.76 0.28
C GLN A 235 -18.11 -29.56 0.32
N THR A 236 -19.22 -29.00 -0.19
CA THR A 236 -20.52 -29.71 -0.21
C THR A 236 -20.56 -30.78 -1.30
N GLY A 237 -19.99 -30.54 -2.48
CA GLY A 237 -19.95 -31.50 -3.58
C GLY A 237 -19.07 -32.72 -3.31
N GLY A 238 -18.15 -32.64 -2.34
CA GLY A 238 -17.35 -33.77 -1.89
C GLY A 238 -18.04 -34.72 -0.90
N ILE A 239 -19.23 -34.34 -0.39
CA ILE A 239 -19.96 -35.13 0.64
C ILE A 239 -21.01 -36.07 0.00
N ASP A 240 -21.41 -35.83 -1.25
CA ASP A 240 -22.44 -36.62 -1.95
C ASP A 240 -21.87 -37.64 -2.97
N ALA A 241 -20.58 -37.95 -2.90
CA ALA A 241 -19.93 -38.99 -3.71
C ALA A 241 -19.47 -40.17 -2.84
N GLY A 242 -20.42 -40.83 -2.17
CA GLY A 242 -20.23 -42.02 -1.34
C GLY A 242 -21.35 -43.03 -1.51
#